data_AF-A0A7W5KEJ7-F1
#
_entry.id   AF-A0A7W5KEJ7-F1
#
_cell.length_a   1.000
_cell.length_b   1.000
_cell.length_c   1.000
_cell.angle_alpha   90.00
_cell.angle_beta   90.00
_cell.angle_gamma   90.00
#
_symmetry.space_group_name_H-M   'P 1'
#
loop_
_entity.id
_entity.type
_entity.pdbx_description
1 polymer ?
#
loop_
_entity_poly.entity_id
_entity_poly.type
_entity_poly.pdbx_seq_one_letter_code
_entity_poly.pdbx_strand_id
1 'polypeptide(L)'
;ARHAKAALDMAANKTDANDADGLAHLAEVGFFREVRVKGFDSMLSRTLIAARTKLVRATLDIAGQIRGLMKTFGLIVARGIGGKFEANVCGLLADNAALARIILPLLEAWRGLRIQATALGRQLLAEARGSQKCQLLCRSPASALLPLPPT
;
A
#
# COMPACT_ATOMS: atom_id res chain seq x y z
N ALA A 1 -0.45 -36.25 -45.29
CA ALA A 1 -1.17 -35.01 -45.67
C ALA A 1 -2.40 -34.92 -44.77
N ARG A 2 -2.45 -33.93 -43.85
CA ARG A 2 -3.30 -32.73 -43.95
C ARG A 2 -4.77 -33.12 -44.28
N HIS A 3 -5.79 -32.80 -43.47
CA HIS A 3 -6.10 -31.50 -42.92
C HIS A 3 -7.02 -31.61 -41.71
N ALA A 4 -6.74 -30.80 -40.70
CA ALA A 4 -7.71 -30.37 -39.71
C ALA A 4 -8.79 -29.48 -40.34
N LYS A 5 -9.89 -29.34 -39.57
CA LYS A 5 -10.63 -28.08 -39.35
C LYS A 5 -11.83 -27.80 -40.28
N ALA A 6 -13.02 -27.99 -39.72
CA ALA A 6 -14.01 -26.94 -39.42
C ALA A 6 -15.24 -27.65 -38.81
N ALA A 7 -15.44 -27.60 -37.49
CA ALA A 7 -16.04 -26.49 -36.76
C ALA A 7 -17.54 -26.31 -37.07
N LEU A 8 -18.33 -26.55 -36.03
CA LEU A 8 -19.62 -25.91 -35.74
C LEU A 8 -20.81 -26.38 -36.60
N ASP A 9 -21.73 -27.11 -35.97
CA ASP A 9 -23.01 -26.51 -35.62
C ASP A 9 -23.79 -27.34 -34.58
N MET A 10 -23.84 -26.74 -33.38
CA MET A 10 -24.98 -26.64 -32.44
C MET A 10 -25.74 -27.93 -32.07
N ALA A 11 -25.56 -28.40 -30.83
CA ALA A 11 -26.44 -28.11 -29.67
C ALA A 11 -27.69 -29.02 -29.68
N ALA A 12 -28.09 -29.71 -28.62
CA ALA A 12 -28.24 -29.26 -27.26
C ALA A 12 -28.52 -30.48 -26.38
N ASN A 13 -27.73 -30.68 -25.32
CA ASN A 13 -28.19 -31.26 -24.04
C ASN A 13 -27.09 -31.25 -22.98
N LYS A 14 -26.32 -30.16 -22.93
CA LYS A 14 -25.66 -29.73 -21.68
C LYS A 14 -26.57 -28.68 -21.09
N THR A 15 -27.43 -29.12 -20.19
CA THR A 15 -28.32 -28.25 -19.42
C THR A 15 -27.47 -27.50 -18.38
N ASP A 16 -27.19 -26.23 -18.67
CA ASP A 16 -26.56 -25.27 -17.74
C ASP A 16 -27.31 -25.13 -16.39
N ALA A 17 -28.52 -25.70 -16.27
CA ALA A 17 -29.26 -25.80 -15.02
C ALA A 17 -28.64 -26.75 -14.00
N ASN A 18 -27.99 -27.86 -14.44
CA ASN A 18 -27.40 -28.83 -13.51
C ASN A 18 -26.01 -28.41 -13.01
N ASP A 19 -25.26 -27.62 -13.79
CA ASP A 19 -23.94 -27.11 -13.37
C ASP A 19 -24.06 -25.96 -12.35
N ALA A 20 -25.13 -25.16 -12.45
CA ALA A 20 -25.42 -24.09 -11.51
C ALA A 20 -25.78 -24.63 -10.11
N ASP A 21 -26.59 -25.68 -10.03
CA ASP A 21 -26.95 -26.33 -8.75
C ASP A 21 -25.77 -27.09 -8.13
N GLY A 22 -24.93 -27.73 -8.96
CA GLY A 22 -23.70 -28.39 -8.50
C GLY A 22 -22.65 -27.42 -7.95
N LEU A 23 -22.52 -26.22 -8.54
CA LEU A 23 -21.67 -25.15 -8.03
C LEU A 23 -22.29 -24.39 -6.85
N ALA A 24 -23.62 -24.25 -6.82
CA ALA A 24 -24.34 -23.65 -5.70
C ALA A 24 -24.15 -24.46 -4.43
N HIS A 25 -24.23 -25.79 -4.51
CA HIS A 25 -24.04 -26.67 -3.35
C HIS A 25 -22.58 -26.68 -2.82
N LEU A 26 -21.58 -26.54 -3.70
CA LEU A 26 -20.17 -26.34 -3.31
C LEU A 26 -19.89 -24.94 -2.74
N ALA A 27 -20.67 -23.94 -3.17
CA ALA A 27 -20.62 -22.59 -2.63
C ALA A 27 -21.33 -22.46 -1.27
N GLU A 28 -22.34 -23.28 -1.01
CA GLU A 28 -23.21 -23.20 0.17
C GLU A 28 -22.51 -23.63 1.48
N VAL A 29 -21.53 -24.55 1.43
CA VAL A 29 -21.08 -25.24 2.66
C VAL A 29 -19.68 -24.84 3.16
N GLY A 30 -18.84 -24.16 2.40
CA GLY A 30 -17.56 -23.67 2.98
C GLY A 30 -16.59 -22.92 2.08
N PHE A 31 -16.46 -23.32 0.82
CA PHE A 31 -15.44 -22.74 -0.07
C PHE A 31 -15.72 -21.29 -0.46
N PHE A 32 -16.97 -20.93 -0.73
CA PHE A 32 -17.32 -19.56 -1.13
C PHE A 32 -17.20 -18.57 0.03
N ARG A 33 -17.54 -19.01 1.25
CA ARG A 33 -17.36 -18.23 2.47
C ARG A 33 -15.88 -18.04 2.77
N GLU A 34 -15.08 -19.10 2.71
CA GLU A 34 -13.64 -19.03 2.99
C GLU A 34 -12.88 -18.20 1.93
N VAL A 35 -13.21 -18.34 0.64
CA VAL A 35 -12.61 -17.55 -0.44
C VAL A 35 -13.04 -16.08 -0.37
N ARG A 36 -14.31 -15.77 -0.07
CA ARG A 36 -14.76 -14.39 0.14
C ARG A 36 -14.06 -13.74 1.34
N VAL A 37 -13.95 -14.44 2.47
CA VAL A 37 -13.25 -13.94 3.65
C VAL A 37 -11.78 -13.66 3.32
N LYS A 38 -11.09 -14.60 2.65
CA LYS A 38 -9.69 -14.43 2.24
C LYS A 38 -9.50 -13.33 1.18
N GLY A 39 -10.46 -13.14 0.27
CA GLY A 39 -10.46 -12.06 -0.71
C GLY A 39 -10.68 -10.68 -0.08
N PHE A 40 -11.55 -10.61 0.91
CA PHE A 40 -11.85 -9.39 1.66
C PHE A 40 -10.67 -8.97 2.54
N ASP A 41 -10.06 -9.89 3.29
CA ASP A 41 -8.86 -9.60 4.11
C ASP A 41 -7.68 -9.11 3.24
N SER A 42 -7.50 -9.70 2.06
CA SER A 42 -6.53 -9.26 1.06
C SER A 42 -6.85 -7.85 0.51
N MET A 43 -8.14 -7.54 0.29
CA MET A 43 -8.59 -6.22 -0.13
C MET A 43 -8.33 -5.17 0.96
N LEU A 44 -8.64 -5.48 2.23
CA LEU A 44 -8.38 -4.61 3.37
C LEU A 44 -6.88 -4.33 3.52
N SER A 45 -6.04 -5.37 3.48
CA SER A 45 -4.58 -5.23 3.57
C SER A 45 -4.03 -4.33 2.45
N ARG A 46 -4.44 -4.56 1.20
CA ARG A 46 -4.03 -3.72 0.05
C ARG A 46 -4.52 -2.28 0.19
N THR A 47 -5.74 -2.09 0.71
CA THR A 47 -6.31 -0.76 0.95
C THR A 47 -5.52 0.00 2.00
N LEU A 48 -5.12 -0.67 3.09
CA LEU A 48 -4.31 -0.09 4.15
C LEU A 48 -2.91 0.32 3.65
N ILE A 49 -2.26 -0.54 2.86
CA ILE A 49 -0.98 -0.22 2.19
C ILE A 49 -1.12 0.99 1.27
N ALA A 50 -2.18 1.01 0.45
CA ALA A 50 -2.45 2.10 -0.48
C ALA A 50 -2.71 3.42 0.26
N ALA A 51 -3.54 3.40 1.32
CA ALA A 51 -3.84 4.55 2.15
C ALA A 51 -2.57 5.12 2.81
N ARG A 52 -1.74 4.27 3.42
CA ARG A 52 -0.45 4.68 3.98
C ARG A 52 0.45 5.31 2.93
N THR A 53 0.53 4.70 1.75
CA THR A 53 1.37 5.21 0.65
C THR A 53 0.90 6.59 0.19
N LYS A 54 -0.41 6.81 0.09
CA LYS A 54 -0.99 8.12 -0.22
C LYS A 54 -0.60 9.18 0.83
N LEU A 55 -0.70 8.86 2.12
CA LEU A 55 -0.31 9.79 3.19
C LEU A 55 1.18 10.13 3.16
N VAL A 56 2.05 9.14 2.90
CA VAL A 56 3.50 9.37 2.76
C VAL A 56 3.79 10.29 1.57
N ARG A 57 3.14 10.07 0.42
CA ARG A 57 3.30 10.95 -0.76
C ARG A 57 2.84 12.38 -0.47
N ALA A 58 1.64 12.54 0.09
CA ALA A 58 1.11 13.85 0.47
C ALA A 58 2.03 14.58 1.47
N THR A 59 2.63 13.84 2.41
CA THR A 59 3.64 14.41 3.33
C THR A 59 4.84 14.97 2.57
N LEU A 60 5.36 14.25 1.57
CA LEU A 60 6.49 14.70 0.76
C LEU A 60 6.11 15.91 -0.11
N ASP A 61 4.89 15.92 -0.65
CA ASP A 61 4.37 17.00 -1.48
C ASP A 61 4.25 18.29 -0.67
N ILE A 62 3.63 18.26 0.51
CA ILE A 62 3.54 19.44 1.39
C ILE A 62 4.93 19.91 1.82
N ALA A 63 5.85 19.00 2.17
CA ALA A 63 7.23 19.37 2.48
C ALA A 63 7.96 20.01 1.29
N GLY A 64 7.64 19.58 0.06
CA GLY A 64 8.11 20.20 -1.18
C GLY A 64 7.56 21.62 -1.35
N GLN A 65 6.26 21.79 -1.17
CA GLN A 65 5.59 23.10 -1.28
C GLN A 65 6.11 24.09 -0.24
N ILE A 66 6.25 23.70 1.03
CA ILE A 66 6.84 24.55 2.09
C ILE A 66 8.24 25.00 1.68
N ARG A 67 9.09 24.08 1.20
CA ARG A 67 10.43 24.42 0.72
C ARG A 67 10.41 25.39 -0.46
N GLY A 68 9.51 25.18 -1.42
CA GLY A 68 9.32 26.06 -2.56
C GLY A 68 8.94 27.48 -2.14
N LEU A 69 7.93 27.61 -1.26
CA LEU A 69 7.47 28.89 -0.75
C LEU A 69 8.58 29.62 0.03
N MET A 70 9.27 28.93 0.93
CA MET A 70 10.36 29.52 1.71
C MET A 70 11.53 29.98 0.83
N LYS A 71 11.86 29.23 -0.22
CA LYS A 71 12.93 29.58 -1.17
C LYS A 71 12.66 30.93 -1.87
N THR A 72 11.40 31.27 -2.14
CA THR A 72 11.01 32.57 -2.72
C THR A 72 11.40 33.76 -1.85
N PHE A 73 11.52 33.56 -0.53
CA PHE A 73 11.94 34.57 0.44
C PHE A 73 13.42 34.45 0.82
N GLY A 74 14.21 33.69 0.06
CA GLY A 74 15.64 33.46 0.34
C GLY A 74 15.92 32.49 1.50
N LEU A 75 14.89 31.85 2.06
CA LEU A 75 15.03 30.91 3.17
C LEU A 75 15.20 29.48 2.64
N ILE A 76 16.38 28.89 2.86
CA ILE A 76 16.68 27.53 2.40
C ILE A 76 16.51 26.55 3.56
N VAL A 77 15.45 25.74 3.50
CA VAL A 77 15.23 24.67 4.49
C VAL A 77 16.18 23.51 4.19
N ALA A 78 17.06 23.20 5.14
CA ALA A 78 17.96 22.06 5.04
C ALA A 78 17.19 20.74 4.89
N ARG A 79 17.76 19.80 4.14
CA ARG A 79 17.17 18.47 3.94
C ARG A 79 17.16 17.74 5.30
N GLY A 80 15.97 17.52 5.84
CA GLY A 80 15.77 16.86 7.13
C GLY A 80 14.71 15.75 7.03
N ILE A 81 14.89 14.70 7.84
CA ILE A 81 13.90 13.63 7.98
C ILE A 81 13.11 13.88 9.26
N GLY A 82 11.79 13.81 9.18
CA GLY A 82 10.91 13.89 10.35
C GLY A 82 11.06 15.19 11.13
N GLY A 83 11.13 15.10 12.47
CA GLY A 83 11.09 16.27 13.36
C GLY A 83 12.18 17.32 13.10
N LYS A 84 13.30 16.94 12.46
CA LYS A 84 14.33 17.90 12.03
C LYS A 84 13.82 18.90 10.98
N PHE A 85 12.93 18.46 10.08
CA PHE A 85 12.36 19.34 9.06
C PHE A 85 11.56 20.47 9.70
N GLU A 86 10.69 20.13 10.65
CA GLU A 86 9.87 21.09 11.37
C GLU A 86 10.70 22.08 12.19
N ALA A 87 11.68 21.60 12.95
CA ALA A 87 12.58 22.49 13.68
C ALA A 87 13.31 23.48 12.77
N ASN A 88 13.77 23.01 11.60
CA ASN A 88 14.42 23.86 10.60
C ASN A 88 13.46 24.92 10.03
N VAL A 89 12.21 24.54 9.74
CA VAL A 89 11.20 25.48 9.24
C VAL A 89 10.89 26.54 10.29
N CYS A 90 10.60 26.13 11.54
CA CYS A 90 10.30 27.06 12.63
C CYS A 90 11.47 28.00 12.92
N GLY A 91 12.71 27.49 12.93
CA GLY A 91 13.90 28.31 13.17
C GLY A 91 14.09 29.40 12.12
N LEU A 92 13.84 29.10 10.84
CA LEU A 92 13.94 30.08 9.75
C LEU A 92 12.81 31.13 9.75
N LEU A 93 11.71 30.87 10.48
CA LEU A 93 10.56 31.75 10.56
C LEU A 93 10.57 32.67 11.79
N ALA A 94 11.54 32.49 12.70
CA ALA A 94 11.59 33.19 13.99
C ALA A 94 11.48 34.72 13.85
N ASP A 95 12.15 35.28 12.85
CA ASP A 95 12.20 36.74 12.62
C ASP A 95 11.18 37.25 11.59
N ASN A 96 10.28 36.38 11.08
CA ASN A 96 9.32 36.74 10.05
C ASN A 96 7.89 36.27 10.39
N ALA A 97 7.23 37.02 11.27
CA ALA A 97 5.87 36.74 11.72
C ALA A 97 4.81 36.74 10.61
N ALA A 98 5.02 37.50 9.51
CA ALA A 98 4.11 37.50 8.38
C ALA A 98 4.18 36.18 7.60
N LEU A 99 5.40 35.72 7.29
CA LEU A 99 5.60 34.44 6.61
C LEU A 99 5.22 33.26 7.51
N ALA A 100 5.50 33.35 8.82
CA ALA A 100 5.13 32.33 9.79
C ALA A 100 3.62 32.03 9.78
N ARG A 101 2.77 33.08 9.72
CA ARG A 101 1.31 32.92 9.64
C ARG A 101 0.84 32.15 8.39
N ILE A 102 1.62 32.15 7.32
CA ILE A 102 1.31 31.44 6.07
C ILE A 102 1.86 30.01 6.09
N ILE A 103 3.08 29.82 6.60
CA ILE A 103 3.78 28.53 6.55
C ILE A 103 3.37 27.58 7.67
N LEU A 104 3.10 28.09 8.88
CA LEU A 104 2.77 27.24 10.03
C LEU A 104 1.53 26.36 9.82
N PRO A 105 0.42 26.83 9.20
CA PRO A 105 -0.71 25.96 8.88
C PRO A 105 -0.35 24.80 7.94
N LEU A 106 0.54 25.04 6.95
CA LEU A 106 1.03 23.98 6.07
C LEU A 106 1.88 22.96 6.83
N LEU A 107 2.70 23.44 7.77
CA LEU A 107 3.52 22.60 8.62
C LEU A 107 2.68 21.73 9.57
N GLU A 108 1.57 22.26 10.07
CA GLU A 108 0.62 21.50 10.88
C GLU A 108 -0.08 20.40 10.04
N ALA A 109 -0.52 20.72 8.83
CA ALA A 109 -1.07 19.72 7.91
C ALA A 109 -0.04 18.60 7.60
N TRP A 110 1.21 18.98 7.35
CA TRP A 110 2.32 18.04 7.17
C TRP A 110 2.52 17.13 8.39
N ARG A 111 2.48 17.69 9.61
CA ARG A 111 2.60 16.94 10.87
C ARG A 111 1.44 15.95 11.02
N GLY A 112 0.21 16.39 10.75
CA GLY A 112 -0.98 15.55 10.78
C GLY A 112 -0.87 14.34 9.83
N LEU A 113 -0.46 14.56 8.58
CA LEU A 113 -0.26 13.48 7.61
C LEU A 113 0.76 12.44 8.08
N ARG A 114 1.85 12.88 8.72
CA ARG A 114 2.87 11.99 9.28
C ARG A 114 2.33 11.12 10.40
N ILE A 115 1.58 11.73 11.33
CA ILE A 115 0.97 11.01 12.45
C ILE A 115 0.07 9.89 11.91
N GLN A 116 -0.77 10.21 10.92
CA GLN A 116 -1.66 9.22 10.30
C GLN A 116 -0.90 8.14 9.51
N ALA A 117 0.14 8.52 8.75
CA ALA A 117 0.98 7.56 8.04
C ALA A 117 1.68 6.57 8.99
N THR A 118 2.13 7.06 10.16
CA THR A 118 2.69 6.21 11.21
C THR A 118 1.63 5.33 11.85
N ALA A 119 0.41 5.85 12.09
CA ALA A 119 -0.69 5.05 12.63
C ALA A 119 -1.06 3.88 11.70
N LEU A 120 -1.24 4.13 10.40
CA LEU A 120 -1.50 3.07 9.42
C LEU A 120 -0.30 2.11 9.28
N GLY A 121 0.92 2.61 9.43
CA GLY A 121 2.12 1.77 9.46
C GLY A 121 2.15 0.80 10.65
N ARG A 122 1.69 1.25 11.83
CA ARG A 122 1.57 0.37 13.00
C ARG A 122 0.48 -0.68 12.81
N GLN A 123 -0.64 -0.32 12.20
CA GLN A 123 -1.71 -1.27 11.85
C GLN A 123 -1.19 -2.37 10.92
N LEU A 124 -0.45 -2.01 9.86
CA LEU A 124 0.18 -3.00 8.96
C LEU A 124 1.12 -3.96 9.68
N LEU A 125 1.95 -3.45 10.61
CA LEU A 125 2.85 -4.28 11.39
C LEU A 125 2.10 -5.23 12.33
N ALA A 126 0.97 -4.80 12.89
CA ALA A 126 0.12 -5.64 13.72
C ALA A 126 -0.54 -6.77 12.89
N GLU A 127 -1.09 -6.44 11.72
CA GLU A 127 -1.68 -7.42 10.79
C GLU A 127 -0.63 -8.45 10.31
N ALA A 128 0.57 -7.99 9.97
CA ALA A 128 1.67 -8.87 9.55
C ALA A 128 2.14 -9.80 10.69
N ARG A 129 2.14 -9.34 11.94
CA ARG A 129 2.49 -10.18 13.09
C ARG A 129 1.41 -11.20 13.44
N GLY A 130 0.14 -10.92 13.18
CA GLY A 130 -0.97 -11.86 13.36
C GLY A 130 -1.06 -12.95 12.28
N SER A 131 -0.44 -12.72 11.12
CA SER A 131 -0.45 -13.67 10.00
C SER A 131 0.66 -14.72 10.13
N GLN A 132 0.29 -15.97 10.39
CA GLN A 132 1.22 -17.13 10.46
C GLN A 132 2.05 -17.31 9.17
N LYS A 133 1.53 -16.87 8.01
CA LYS A 133 2.27 -16.84 6.73
C LYS A 133 3.39 -15.78 6.69
N CYS A 134 3.20 -14.60 7.29
CA CYS A 134 4.24 -13.58 7.40
C CYS A 134 5.33 -13.99 8.41
N GLN A 135 4.95 -14.70 9.48
CA GLN A 135 5.92 -15.25 10.43
C GLN A 135 6.81 -16.32 9.80
N LEU A 136 6.27 -17.18 8.92
CA LEU A 136 7.02 -18.20 8.19
C LEU A 136 7.98 -17.58 7.14
N LEU A 137 7.57 -16.52 6.45
CA LEU A 137 8.44 -15.79 5.52
C LEU A 137 9.55 -15.00 6.23
N CYS A 138 9.30 -14.50 7.45
CA CYS A 138 10.34 -13.90 8.29
C CYS A 138 11.27 -14.92 8.96
N ARG A 139 10.93 -16.21 8.96
CA ARG A 139 11.73 -17.30 9.56
C ARG A 139 12.49 -18.15 8.55
N SER A 140 12.31 -17.96 7.24
CA SER A 140 13.16 -18.63 6.26
C SER A 140 14.49 -17.89 6.19
N PRO A 141 15.61 -18.48 6.63
CA PRO A 141 16.92 -17.97 6.25
C PRO A 141 17.00 -18.09 4.73
N ALA A 142 17.66 -17.13 4.09
CA ALA A 142 18.18 -17.32 2.75
C ALA A 142 19.22 -18.46 2.78
N SER A 143 18.78 -19.71 2.76
CA SER A 143 19.65 -20.88 2.72
C SER A 143 19.16 -21.84 1.65
N ALA A 144 19.63 -21.62 0.43
CA ALA A 144 20.05 -22.66 -0.51
C ALA A 144 20.81 -21.97 -1.64
N LEU A 145 22.06 -21.59 -1.35
CA LEU A 145 23.10 -21.50 -2.38
C LEU A 145 23.17 -22.88 -3.05
N LEU A 146 22.75 -22.95 -4.31
CA LEU A 146 22.99 -24.11 -5.18
C LEU A 146 24.49 -24.15 -5.51
N PRO A 147 25.20 -25.27 -5.31
CA PRO A 147 26.58 -25.40 -5.77
C PRO A 147 26.59 -25.61 -7.28
N LEU A 148 27.44 -24.85 -7.98
CA LEU A 148 27.78 -25.07 -9.39
C LEU A 148 28.50 -26.42 -9.55
N PRO A 149 28.18 -27.24 -10.58
CA PRO A 149 28.99 -28.41 -10.89
C PRO A 149 30.26 -27.99 -11.65
N PRO A 150 31.42 -28.66 -11.41
CA PRO A 150 32.62 -28.45 -12.21
C PRO A 150 32.59 -29.32 -13.47
N THR A 151 32.92 -28.71 -14.60
CA THR A 151 33.87 -29.22 -15.62
C THR A 151 34.26 -28.08 -16.53
#